data_AF-A0A242MQW5-F1
#
_entry.id   AF-A0A242MQW5-F1
#
_cell.length_a   1.000
_cell.length_b   1.000
_cell.length_c   1.000
_cell.angle_alpha   90.00
_cell.angle_beta   90.00
_cell.angle_gamma   90.00
#
_symmetry.space_group_name_H-M   'P 1'
#
loop_
_entity.id
_entity.type
_entity.pdbx_description
1 polymer ?
#
loop_
_entity_poly.entity_id
_entity_poly.type
_entity_poly.pdbx_seq_one_letter_code
_entity_poly.pdbx_strand_id
1 'polypeptide(L)' 'MSPEAFDWIAAALQGEPQAYGFPGARWTSGTLGQLIERQFGVKYSRVYVRQIVLNLGLSLRLGRR' A
#
# COMPACT_ATOMS: atom_id res chain seq x y z
N MET A 1 1.52 -13.69 1.34
CA MET A 1 2.68 -12.83 1.04
C MET A 1 3.86 -13.30 1.84
N SER A 2 5.07 -13.26 1.28
CA SER A 2 6.29 -13.50 2.03
C SER A 2 6.65 -12.28 2.90
N PRO A 3 7.51 -12.45 3.93
CA PRO A 3 8.00 -11.34 4.75
C PRO A 3 8.64 -10.22 3.91
N GLU A 4 9.39 -10.55 2.85
CA GLU A 4 10.05 -9.54 2.02
C GLU A 4 9.04 -8.63 1.29
N ALA A 5 7.87 -9.16 0.93
CA ALA A 5 6.82 -8.36 0.33
C ALA A 5 6.25 -7.32 1.31
N PHE A 6 6.14 -7.68 2.59
CA PHE A 6 5.69 -6.76 3.64
C PHE A 6 6.72 -5.65 3.90
N ASP A 7 8.01 -5.99 3.95
CA ASP A 7 9.09 -5.00 4.09
C ASP A 7 9.16 -4.05 2.90
N TRP A 8 8.99 -4.57 1.67
CA TRP A 8 8.93 -3.75 0.48
C TRP A 8 7.73 -2.79 0.51
N ILE A 9 6.54 -3.27 0.91
CA ILE A 9 5.35 -2.44 1.08
C ILE A 9 5.58 -1.36 2.14
N ALA A 10 6.19 -1.71 3.27
CA ALA A 10 6.50 -0.77 4.34
C ALA A 10 7.48 0.32 3.86
N ALA A 11 8.51 -0.05 3.09
CA ALA A 11 9.45 0.87 2.47
C ALA A 11 8.76 1.78 1.43
N ALA A 12 7.91 1.22 0.57
CA ALA A 12 7.15 2.01 -0.41
C ALA A 12 6.21 3.02 0.26
N LEU A 13 5.60 2.63 1.39
CA LEU A 13 4.75 3.48 2.23
C LEU A 13 5.52 4.58 3.00
N GLN A 14 6.85 4.54 3.04
CA GLN A 14 7.67 5.69 3.49
C GLN A 14 7.76 6.78 2.43
N GLY A 15 7.67 6.41 1.15
CA GLY A 15 7.65 7.35 0.04
C GLY A 15 6.29 8.01 -0.17
N GLU A 16 6.27 9.07 -0.96
CA GLU A 16 5.03 9.73 -1.36
C GLU A 16 4.37 8.96 -2.53
N PRO A 17 3.04 8.82 -2.56
CA PRO A 17 2.33 8.15 -3.66
C PRO A 17 2.61 8.78 -5.03
N GLN A 18 2.92 10.08 -5.05
CA GLN A 18 3.26 10.84 -6.26
C GLN A 18 4.55 10.34 -6.92
N ALA A 19 5.54 9.90 -6.13
CA ALA A 19 6.76 9.29 -6.66
C ALA A 19 6.47 7.99 -7.44
N TYR A 20 5.34 7.35 -7.15
CA TYR A 20 4.86 6.15 -7.84
C TYR A 20 3.81 6.44 -8.92
N GLY A 21 3.58 7.72 -9.25
CA GLY A 21 2.64 8.15 -10.28
C GLY A 21 1.18 8.13 -9.85
N PHE A 22 0.89 8.07 -8.55
CA PHE A 22 -0.49 8.16 -8.06
C PHE A 22 -0.87 9.60 -7.72
N PRO A 23 -2.01 10.11 -8.23
CA PRO A 23 -2.52 11.44 -7.89
C PRO A 23 -3.12 11.42 -6.49
N GLY A 24 -2.28 11.62 -5.47
CA GLY A 24 -2.71 11.71 -4.08
C GLY A 24 -1.56 12.06 -3.14
N ALA A 25 -1.83 12.93 -2.16
CA ALA A 25 -0.86 13.28 -1.11
C ALA A 25 -0.69 12.18 -0.05
N ARG A 26 -1.59 11.19 -0.02
CA ARG A 26 -1.58 10.09 0.95
C ARG A 26 -1.88 8.76 0.29
N TRP A 27 -1.32 7.70 0.86
CA TRP A 27 -1.64 6.34 0.46
C TRP A 27 -3.11 6.04 0.78
N THR A 28 -3.77 5.31 -0.11
CA THR A 28 -5.12 4.80 0.10
C THR A 28 -5.10 3.30 -0.16
N SER A 29 -6.07 2.54 0.39
CA SER A 29 -6.19 1.12 0.09
C SER A 29 -6.36 0.83 -1.40
N GLY A 30 -6.87 1.81 -2.17
CA GLY A 30 -7.00 1.69 -3.63
C GLY A 30 -5.67 1.84 -4.36
N THR A 31 -4.91 2.91 -4.06
CA THR A 31 -3.59 3.14 -4.70
C THR A 31 -2.56 2.12 -4.25
N LEU A 32 -2.59 1.70 -2.99
CA LEU A 32 -1.72 0.64 -2.50
C LEU A 32 -2.03 -0.71 -3.15
N GLY A 33 -3.32 -1.04 -3.35
CA GLY A 33 -3.72 -2.25 -4.07
C GLY A 33 -3.19 -2.26 -5.51
N GLN A 34 -3.29 -1.12 -6.21
CA GLN A 34 -2.74 -1.00 -7.58
C GLN A 34 -1.20 -1.08 -7.60
N LEU A 35 -0.51 -0.53 -6.61
CA LEU A 35 0.95 -0.63 -6.52
C LEU A 35 1.38 -2.08 -6.33
N ILE A 36 0.72 -2.82 -5.42
CA ILE A 36 1.01 -4.23 -5.17
C ILE A 36 0.70 -5.07 -6.42
N GLU A 37 -0.40 -4.79 -7.11
CA GLU A 37 -0.74 -5.44 -8.38
C GLU A 37 0.34 -5.19 -9.45
N ARG A 38 0.87 -3.97 -9.55
CA ARG A 38 1.97 -3.64 -10.48
C ARG A 38 3.28 -4.35 -10.14
N GLN A 39 3.64 -4.41 -8.86
CA GLN A 39 4.93 -4.95 -8.44
C GLN A 39 4.95 -6.48 -8.40
N PHE A 40 3.86 -7.10 -7.94
CA PHE A 40 3.80 -8.55 -7.71
C PHE A 40 2.90 -9.27 -8.72
N GLY A 41 2.17 -8.56 -9.57
CA GLY A 41 1.21 -9.15 -10.51
C GLY A 41 -0.04 -9.72 -9.84
N VAL A 42 -0.24 -9.49 -8.53
CA VAL A 42 -1.34 -10.05 -7.75
C VAL A 42 -2.31 -8.95 -7.33
N LYS A 43 -3.57 -9.11 -7.73
CA LYS A 43 -4.65 -8.22 -7.32
C LYS A 43 -5.22 -8.66 -5.98
N TYR A 44 -5.05 -7.81 -4.97
CA TYR A 44 -5.62 -8.04 -3.65
C TYR A 44 -6.92 -7.27 -3.44
N SER A 45 -7.82 -7.84 -2.64
CA SER A 45 -9.04 -7.15 -2.23
C SER A 45 -8.71 -5.93 -1.36
N ARG A 46 -9.52 -4.88 -1.45
CA ARG A 46 -9.35 -3.68 -0.59
C ARG A 46 -9.32 -4.01 0.91
N VAL A 47 -10.09 -5.01 1.32
CA VAL A 47 -10.13 -5.48 2.72
C VAL A 47 -8.78 -6.07 3.12
N TYR A 48 -8.21 -6.93 2.27
CA TYR A 48 -6.91 -7.54 2.54
C TYR A 48 -5.78 -6.49 2.55
N VAL A 49 -5.79 -5.56 1.59
CA VAL A 49 -4.84 -4.43 1.57
C VAL A 49 -4.93 -3.59 2.84
N ARG A 50 -6.15 -3.31 3.33
CA ARG A 50 -6.33 -2.61 4.60
C ARG A 50 -5.78 -3.41 5.78
N GLN A 51 -5.96 -4.73 5.78
CA GLN A 51 -5.46 -5.62 6.82
C GLN A 51 -3.93 -5.67 6.85
N ILE A 52 -3.27 -5.67 5.68
CA ILE A 52 -1.81 -5.53 5.56
C ILE A 52 -1.36 -4.22 6.23
N VAL A 53 -1.99 -3.11 5.89
CA VAL A 53 -1.64 -1.80 6.45
C VAL A 53 -1.87 -1.73 7.96
N LEU A 54 -2.93 -2.35 8.46
CA LEU A 54 -3.20 -2.48 9.90
C LEU A 54 -2.12 -3.33 10.59
N ASN A 55 -1.75 -4.47 10.01
CA ASN A 55 -0.70 -5.35 10.53
C ASN A 55 0.67 -4.67 10.53
N LEU A 56 0.95 -3.81 9.56
CA LEU A 56 2.18 -3.02 9.49
C LEU A 56 2.20 -1.83 10.47
N GLY A 57 1.11 -1.57 11.20
CA GLY A 57 0.98 -0.41 12.08
C GLY A 57 0.87 0.93 11.33
N LEU A 58 0.68 0.89 10.00
CA LEU A 58 0.66 2.06 9.11
C LEU A 58 -0.76 2.59 8.87
N SER A 59 -1.73 2.16 9.67
CA SER A 59 -3.13 2.59 9.59
C SER A 59 -3.32 4.10 9.69
N LEU A 60 -2.42 4.81 10.38
CA LEU A 60 -2.38 6.26 10.50
C LEU A 60 -1.91 6.98 9.23
N ARG A 61 -1.24 6.29 8.30
CA ARG A 61 -0.76 6.86 7.04
C ARG A 61 -1.75 6.75 5.88
N LEU A 62 -2.86 6.03 6.08
CA LEU A 62 -3.93 6.03 5.10
C LEU A 62 -4.76 7.30 5.25
N GLY A 63 -4.91 8.04 4.15
CA GLY A 63 -5.89 9.12 4.10
C GLY A 63 -7.30 8.54 4.27
N ARG A 64 -8.02 8.95 5.32
CA ARG A 64 -9.49 8.80 5.33
C ARG A 64 -10.02 9.66 4.20
N ARG A 65 -10.68 9.01 3.24
CA ARG A 65 -11.42 9.68 2.18
C ARG A 65 -12.68 10.30 2.77
#